data_AF-A0AAW2ZBU5-F1
#
_entry.id   AF-A0AAW2ZBU5-F1
#
_cell.length_a   1.000
_cell.length_b   1.000
_cell.length_c   1.000
_cell.angle_alpha   90.00
_cell.angle_beta   90.00
_cell.angle_gamma   90.00
#
_symmetry.space_group_name_H-M   'P 1'
#
loop_
_entity.id
_entity.type
_entity.pdbx_description
1 polymer ?
#
loop_
_entity_poly.entity_id
_entity_poly.type
_entity_poly.pdbx_seq_one_letter_code
_entity_poly.pdbx_strand_id
1 'polypeptide(L)'
;MFKKSVIFMFRQASIEVPKHLHRYIIGSKGSIISKIQEESGDDTKITIKPGEDTIIISSQSDLGISNATKFINDIHSRHKHQVDSSSMSLKSRTVVIPSSLHKYIIGKGGENINNIQRQTSCKIDLRGGSVTISCSVEPVDENLERCYQMIIELLESFNWHYNQRKGIFEETLKYDNVYHATQSKVEEQAKLMQSCFEAAKKAYESGDKKKAKQLSEQGKLHQLEMQKLKLEASKSVFEVINSGRDESTIDLHGQQLEEAIVLLKQRIKQIKVGTLTIITGQGNHSDKSGPRIKPGVKAFLNQNKIDFVEDGGKIQCKLV
;
A
#
# COMPACT_ATOMS: atom_id res chain seq x y z
N MET A 1 -53.27 -39.46 53.32
CA MET A 1 -52.12 -38.51 53.28
C MET A 1 -51.55 -38.50 51.87
N PHE A 2 -51.94 -37.54 51.04
CA PHE A 2 -51.43 -37.40 49.67
C PHE A 2 -50.10 -36.63 49.71
N LYS A 3 -49.00 -37.27 49.31
CA LYS A 3 -47.73 -36.57 49.04
C LYS A 3 -47.93 -35.68 47.80
N LYS A 4 -48.08 -34.36 47.99
CA LYS A 4 -47.97 -33.39 46.89
C LYS A 4 -46.56 -33.50 46.31
N SER A 5 -46.42 -34.03 45.10
CA SER A 5 -45.19 -33.87 44.33
C SER A 5 -45.13 -32.43 43.85
N VAL A 6 -44.29 -31.63 44.50
CA VAL A 6 -43.94 -30.28 44.02
C VAL A 6 -43.01 -30.49 42.82
N ILE A 7 -43.49 -30.20 41.62
CA ILE A 7 -42.63 -30.14 40.43
C ILE A 7 -41.76 -28.90 40.60
N PHE A 8 -40.50 -29.10 40.98
CA PHE A 8 -39.51 -28.02 41.01
C PHE A 8 -39.13 -27.65 39.58
N MET A 9 -39.63 -26.52 39.09
CA MET A 9 -39.29 -26.01 37.77
C MET A 9 -37.93 -25.31 37.85
N PHE A 10 -36.87 -25.98 37.38
CA PHE A 10 -35.54 -25.38 37.30
C PHE A 10 -35.54 -24.27 36.25
N ARG A 11 -35.12 -23.08 36.66
CA ARG A 11 -34.87 -21.93 35.79
C ARG A 11 -33.44 -22.04 35.24
N GLN A 12 -33.21 -21.47 34.05
CA GLN A 12 -31.90 -21.46 33.42
C GLN A 12 -31.50 -20.06 32.98
N ALA A 13 -30.21 -19.76 33.07
CA ALA A 13 -29.58 -18.58 32.50
C ALA A 13 -28.30 -18.99 31.74
N SER A 14 -27.97 -18.25 30.69
CA SER A 14 -26.75 -18.45 29.90
C SER A 14 -25.86 -17.21 29.97
N ILE A 15 -24.57 -17.41 30.18
CA ILE A 15 -23.56 -16.36 30.17
C ILE A 15 -22.57 -16.64 29.05
N GLU A 16 -22.28 -15.64 28.22
CA GLU A 16 -21.25 -15.71 27.20
C GLU A 16 -19.87 -15.57 27.85
N VAL A 17 -19.08 -16.65 27.81
CA VAL A 17 -17.73 -16.73 28.35
C VAL A 17 -16.89 -17.51 27.35
N PRO A 18 -15.84 -16.90 26.74
CA PRO A 18 -14.97 -17.59 25.80
C PRO A 18 -14.40 -18.89 26.38
N LYS A 19 -14.35 -19.95 25.57
CA LYS A 19 -13.92 -21.30 25.98
C LYS A 19 -12.58 -21.35 26.70
N HIS A 20 -11.66 -20.46 26.36
CA HIS A 20 -10.32 -20.41 26.96
C HIS A 20 -10.34 -19.86 28.40
N LEU A 21 -11.40 -19.15 28.81
CA LEU A 21 -11.60 -18.66 30.17
C LEU A 21 -12.29 -19.67 31.09
N HIS A 22 -12.91 -20.72 30.53
CA HIS A 22 -13.64 -21.73 31.30
C HIS A 22 -12.77 -22.39 32.37
N ARG A 23 -11.46 -22.56 32.11
CA ARG A 23 -10.52 -23.16 33.06
C ARG A 23 -10.44 -22.40 34.40
N TYR A 24 -10.65 -21.08 34.39
CA TYR A 24 -10.61 -20.24 35.59
C TYR A 24 -11.91 -20.32 36.38
N ILE A 25 -13.04 -20.57 35.69
CA ILE A 25 -14.33 -20.82 36.32
C ILE A 25 -14.37 -22.23 36.94
N ILE A 26 -13.75 -23.22 36.27
CA ILE A 26 -13.66 -24.59 36.78
C ILE A 26 -12.68 -24.68 37.96
N GLY A 27 -11.48 -24.11 37.81
CA GLY A 27 -10.41 -24.21 38.80
C GLY A 27 -9.72 -25.58 38.82
N SER A 28 -8.61 -25.70 39.55
CA SER A 28 -7.88 -26.95 39.68
C SER A 28 -8.75 -28.05 40.29
N LYS A 29 -8.92 -29.18 39.59
CA LYS A 29 -9.80 -30.29 39.99
C LYS A 29 -11.26 -29.88 40.27
N GLY A 30 -11.74 -28.78 39.69
CA GLY A 30 -13.12 -28.31 39.88
C GLY A 30 -13.36 -27.53 41.18
N SER A 31 -12.31 -27.12 41.91
CA SER A 31 -12.47 -26.48 43.21
C SER A 31 -13.27 -25.18 43.17
N ILE A 32 -13.15 -24.40 42.11
CA ILE A 32 -13.80 -23.09 42.00
C ILE A 32 -15.27 -23.26 41.61
N ILE A 33 -15.58 -24.09 40.61
CA ILE A 33 -16.96 -24.33 40.20
C ILE A 33 -17.79 -24.98 41.33
N SER A 34 -17.20 -25.90 42.09
CA SER A 34 -17.84 -26.50 43.25
C SER A 34 -18.17 -25.44 44.31
N LYS A 35 -17.22 -24.55 44.60
CA LYS A 35 -17.41 -23.46 45.55
C LYS A 35 -18.50 -22.49 45.11
N ILE A 36 -18.54 -22.12 43.83
CA ILE A 36 -19.59 -21.23 43.30
C ILE A 36 -20.97 -21.87 43.45
N GLN A 37 -21.09 -23.16 43.14
CA GLN A 37 -22.36 -23.88 43.29
C GLN A 37 -22.82 -23.91 44.76
N GLU A 38 -21.92 -24.22 45.70
CA GLU A 38 -22.21 -24.24 47.14
C GLU A 38 -22.62 -22.85 47.66
N GLU A 39 -21.87 -21.79 47.34
CA GLU A 39 -22.18 -20.43 47.78
C GLU A 39 -23.41 -19.82 47.09
N SER A 40 -23.82 -20.37 45.94
CA SER A 40 -25.02 -19.95 45.22
C SER A 40 -26.27 -20.75 45.63
N GLY A 41 -26.13 -21.79 46.44
CA GLY A 41 -27.22 -22.62 46.97
C GLY A 41 -27.20 -24.05 46.43
N ASP A 42 -27.59 -25.01 47.28
CA ASP A 42 -27.50 -26.47 47.04
C ASP A 42 -28.18 -26.97 45.76
N ASP A 43 -29.14 -26.21 45.24
CA ASP A 43 -29.90 -26.51 44.02
C ASP A 43 -29.28 -25.89 42.76
N THR A 44 -28.20 -25.11 42.89
CA THR A 44 -27.52 -24.44 41.79
C THR A 44 -26.53 -25.37 41.10
N LYS A 45 -26.73 -25.56 39.80
CA LYS A 45 -25.87 -26.37 38.94
C LYS A 45 -25.33 -25.53 37.78
N ILE A 46 -24.02 -25.58 37.58
CA ILE A 46 -23.30 -24.90 36.51
C ILE A 46 -22.86 -25.94 35.50
N THR A 47 -23.25 -25.77 34.25
CA THR A 47 -22.92 -26.66 33.14
C THR A 47 -22.06 -25.91 32.13
N ILE A 48 -20.87 -26.45 31.87
CA ILE A 48 -19.93 -25.95 30.87
C ILE A 48 -19.79 -27.04 29.80
N LYS A 49 -20.19 -26.72 28.58
CA LYS A 49 -20.10 -27.66 27.46
C LYS A 49 -18.76 -27.48 26.72
N PRO A 50 -18.04 -28.56 26.42
CA PRO A 50 -16.81 -28.47 25.65
C PRO A 50 -17.05 -27.82 24.28
N GLY A 51 -16.26 -26.80 23.96
CA GLY A 51 -16.26 -26.16 22.64
C GLY A 51 -17.29 -25.05 22.43
N GLU A 52 -18.16 -24.77 23.40
CA GLU A 52 -19.08 -23.64 23.36
C GLU A 52 -18.49 -22.43 24.09
N ASP A 53 -18.86 -21.21 23.68
CA ASP A 53 -18.48 -19.96 24.37
C ASP A 53 -19.56 -19.53 25.39
N THR A 54 -20.30 -20.50 25.95
CA THR A 54 -21.37 -20.23 26.92
C THR A 54 -21.30 -21.12 28.15
N ILE A 55 -21.72 -20.58 29.29
CA ILE A 55 -21.91 -21.29 30.54
C ILE A 55 -23.40 -21.24 30.90
N ILE A 56 -23.98 -22.40 31.20
CA ILE A 56 -25.38 -22.54 31.56
C ILE A 56 -25.49 -22.70 33.08
N ILE A 57 -26.29 -21.86 33.72
CA ILE A 57 -26.60 -21.94 35.15
C ILE A 57 -28.06 -22.40 35.28
N SER A 58 -28.31 -23.39 36.11
CA SER A 58 -29.66 -23.85 36.44
C SER A 58 -29.88 -23.90 37.95
N SER A 59 -30.96 -23.31 38.45
CA SER A 59 -31.37 -23.35 39.86
C SER A 59 -32.89 -23.25 39.96
N GLN A 60 -33.46 -23.67 41.08
CA GLN A 60 -34.87 -23.51 41.44
C GLN A 60 -35.14 -22.12 42.05
N SER A 61 -34.10 -21.36 42.40
CA SER A 61 -34.19 -20.00 42.96
C SER A 61 -33.56 -18.93 42.06
N ASP A 62 -34.22 -17.77 41.95
CA ASP A 62 -33.65 -16.61 41.23
C ASP A 62 -32.40 -16.07 41.91
N LEU A 63 -32.31 -16.23 43.23
CA LEU A 63 -31.15 -15.83 44.01
C LEU A 63 -29.92 -16.68 43.67
N GLY A 64 -30.08 -17.99 43.48
CA GLY A 64 -28.99 -18.88 43.07
C GLY A 64 -28.47 -18.57 41.68
N ILE A 65 -29.37 -18.29 40.72
CA ILE A 65 -28.97 -17.82 39.38
C ILE A 65 -28.20 -16.50 39.47
N SER A 66 -28.72 -15.52 40.24
CA SER A 66 -28.11 -14.20 40.37
C SER A 66 -26.72 -14.26 41.03
N ASN A 67 -26.57 -15.04 42.10
CA ASN A 67 -25.29 -15.20 42.80
C ASN A 67 -24.26 -15.90 41.93
N ALA A 68 -24.61 -17.03 41.31
CA ALA A 68 -23.72 -17.75 40.41
C ALA A 68 -23.30 -16.88 39.21
N THR A 69 -24.23 -16.09 38.66
CA THR A 69 -23.96 -15.14 37.57
C THR A 69 -22.96 -14.07 38.00
N LYS A 70 -23.11 -13.51 39.20
CA LYS A 70 -22.17 -12.53 39.74
C LYS A 70 -20.78 -13.11 39.93
N PHE A 71 -20.67 -14.30 40.53
CA PHE A 71 -19.37 -14.96 40.71
C PHE A 71 -18.68 -15.28 39.38
N ILE A 72 -19.42 -15.81 38.41
CA ILE A 72 -18.89 -16.11 37.08
C ILE A 72 -18.45 -14.83 36.37
N ASN A 73 -19.24 -13.75 36.43
CA ASN A 73 -18.87 -12.48 35.81
C ASN A 73 -17.68 -11.81 36.49
N ASP A 74 -17.52 -11.94 37.81
CA ASP A 74 -16.38 -11.42 38.54
C ASP A 74 -15.09 -12.20 38.21
N ILE A 75 -15.16 -13.54 38.11
CA ILE A 75 -14.01 -14.34 37.66
C ILE A 75 -13.72 -14.08 36.17
N HIS A 76 -14.76 -13.94 35.34
CA HIS A 76 -14.65 -13.57 33.94
C HIS A 76 -13.98 -12.21 33.81
N SER A 77 -14.39 -11.17 34.53
CA SER A 77 -13.76 -9.84 34.43
C SER A 77 -12.32 -9.84 34.95
N ARG A 78 -12.03 -10.52 36.07
CA ARG A 78 -10.69 -10.68 36.63
C ARG A 78 -9.74 -11.39 35.66
N HIS A 79 -10.22 -12.41 34.97
CA HIS A 79 -9.41 -13.17 34.02
C HIS A 79 -9.51 -12.68 32.58
N LYS A 80 -10.50 -11.88 32.20
CA LYS A 80 -10.54 -11.16 30.92
C LYS A 80 -9.35 -10.20 30.83
N HIS A 81 -8.97 -9.56 31.94
CA HIS A 81 -7.76 -8.74 32.03
C HIS A 81 -6.46 -9.56 32.21
N GLN A 82 -6.50 -10.75 32.82
CA GLN A 82 -5.30 -11.60 32.97
C GLN A 82 -5.01 -12.52 31.77
N VAL A 83 -5.98 -12.78 30.90
CA VAL A 83 -5.78 -13.58 29.69
C VAL A 83 -5.16 -12.79 28.53
N ASP A 84 -5.26 -11.46 28.57
CA ASP A 84 -4.37 -10.59 27.79
C ASP A 84 -2.94 -10.53 28.37
N SER A 85 -2.73 -10.97 29.62
CA SER A 85 -1.47 -10.79 30.36
C SER A 85 -0.64 -12.07 30.56
N SER A 86 -1.11 -13.25 30.13
CA SER A 86 -0.40 -14.52 30.39
C SER A 86 -0.17 -15.41 29.17
N SER A 87 -0.43 -14.89 27.97
CA SER A 87 0.35 -15.23 26.79
C SER A 87 1.21 -14.02 26.50
N MET A 88 2.53 -14.21 26.35
CA MET A 88 3.41 -13.22 25.74
C MET A 88 2.94 -13.05 24.29
N SER A 89 1.85 -12.30 24.11
CA SER A 89 1.07 -12.27 22.88
C SER A 89 1.81 -11.36 21.93
N LEU A 90 2.75 -11.96 21.22
CA LEU A 90 3.26 -11.42 19.97
C LEU A 90 2.06 -11.08 19.09
N LYS A 91 1.60 -9.83 19.13
CA LYS A 91 0.60 -9.37 18.16
C LYS A 91 1.33 -9.14 16.86
N SER A 92 0.72 -9.58 15.77
CA SER A 92 1.28 -9.41 14.44
C SER A 92 0.24 -8.86 13.47
N ARG A 93 0.69 -7.97 12.59
CA ARG A 93 -0.06 -7.40 11.48
C ARG A 93 0.63 -7.81 10.18
N THR A 94 -0.13 -8.38 9.26
CA THR A 94 0.36 -8.68 7.90
C THR A 94 -0.19 -7.65 6.91
N VAL A 95 0.70 -7.10 6.10
CA VAL A 95 0.39 -6.14 5.04
C VAL A 95 0.79 -6.76 3.71
N VAL A 96 -0.10 -6.70 2.72
CA VAL A 96 0.20 -7.16 1.37
C VAL A 96 1.03 -6.07 0.68
N ILE A 97 2.34 -6.27 0.62
CA ILE A 97 3.28 -5.36 -0.06
C ILE A 97 4.05 -6.19 -1.09
N PRO A 98 3.94 -5.88 -2.39
CA PRO A 98 4.66 -6.59 -3.44
C PRO A 98 6.15 -6.73 -3.12
N SER A 99 6.73 -7.91 -3.40
CA SER A 99 8.15 -8.17 -3.13
C SER A 99 9.11 -7.20 -3.85
N SER A 100 8.67 -6.59 -4.95
CA SER A 100 9.41 -5.54 -5.65
C SER A 100 9.68 -4.29 -4.78
N LEU A 101 8.85 -4.03 -3.76
CA LEU A 101 8.95 -2.89 -2.87
C LEU A 101 9.77 -3.18 -1.61
N HIS A 102 10.03 -4.45 -1.30
CA HIS A 102 10.79 -4.86 -0.11
C HIS A 102 12.19 -4.21 -0.07
N LYS A 103 12.81 -3.98 -1.24
CA LYS A 103 14.11 -3.29 -1.35
C LYS A 103 14.13 -1.88 -0.73
N TYR A 104 13.01 -1.15 -0.77
CA TYR A 104 12.90 0.19 -0.19
C TYR A 104 12.79 0.12 1.33
N ILE A 105 12.01 -0.84 1.83
CA ILE A 105 11.85 -1.14 3.26
C ILE A 105 13.18 -1.58 3.87
N ILE A 106 13.95 -2.42 3.16
CA ILE A 106 15.29 -2.87 3.61
C ILE A 106 16.28 -1.70 3.61
N GLY A 107 16.36 -0.94 2.51
CA GLY A 107 17.33 0.14 2.36
C GLY A 107 18.77 -0.35 2.12
N LYS A 108 19.69 0.58 1.85
CA LYS A 108 21.11 0.25 1.61
C LYS A 108 21.71 -0.38 2.87
N GLY A 109 22.23 -1.60 2.77
CA GLY A 109 22.82 -2.30 3.92
C GLY A 109 21.83 -2.62 5.05
N GLY A 110 20.51 -2.59 4.80
CA GLY A 110 19.50 -2.81 5.84
C GLY A 110 19.22 -1.60 6.74
N GLU A 111 19.72 -0.41 6.39
CA GLU A 111 19.61 0.79 7.23
C GLU A 111 18.15 1.14 7.59
N ASN A 112 17.25 1.15 6.60
CA ASN A 112 15.85 1.53 6.79
C ASN A 112 15.12 0.55 7.71
N ILE A 113 15.18 -0.75 7.42
CA ILE A 113 14.49 -1.78 8.21
C ILE A 113 15.03 -1.81 9.65
N ASN A 114 16.34 -1.63 9.84
CA ASN A 114 16.95 -1.59 11.16
C ASN A 114 16.52 -0.33 11.94
N ASN A 115 16.38 0.81 11.27
CA ASN A 115 15.90 2.03 11.89
C ASN A 115 14.43 1.90 12.33
N ILE A 116 13.55 1.41 11.45
CA ILE A 116 12.13 1.23 11.76
C ILE A 116 11.95 0.27 12.94
N GLN A 117 12.57 -0.93 12.90
CA GLN A 117 12.46 -1.91 13.98
C GLN A 117 12.96 -1.36 15.32
N ARG A 118 14.02 -0.55 15.32
CA ARG A 118 14.57 0.08 16.54
C ARG A 118 13.63 1.13 17.12
N GLN A 119 13.02 1.97 16.29
CA GLN A 119 12.14 3.05 16.75
C GLN A 119 10.79 2.56 17.25
N THR A 120 10.33 1.40 16.78
CA THR A 120 8.99 0.88 17.08
C THR A 120 9.01 -0.36 17.95
N SER A 121 10.19 -0.88 18.30
CA SER A 121 10.35 -2.16 19.01
C SER A 121 9.66 -3.34 18.32
N CYS A 122 9.31 -3.21 17.04
CA CYS A 122 8.70 -4.25 16.23
C CYS A 122 9.77 -5.06 15.49
N LYS A 123 9.42 -6.29 15.14
CA LYS A 123 10.15 -7.13 14.20
C LYS A 123 9.41 -7.21 12.88
N ILE A 124 10.14 -7.01 11.78
CA ILE A 124 9.60 -7.00 10.42
C ILE A 124 10.11 -8.24 9.67
N ASP A 125 9.20 -9.04 9.12
CA ASP A 125 9.51 -10.17 8.24
C ASP A 125 8.97 -9.92 6.82
N LEU A 126 9.83 -10.11 5.81
CA LEU A 126 9.59 -9.75 4.41
C LEU A 126 9.50 -10.99 3.50
N ARG A 127 8.65 -11.96 3.87
CA ARG A 127 8.50 -13.23 3.13
C ARG A 127 7.23 -13.25 2.27
N GLY A 128 7.34 -13.85 1.10
CA GLY A 128 6.18 -14.29 0.29
C GLY A 128 5.26 -13.17 -0.19
N GLY A 129 5.78 -12.07 -0.75
CA GLY A 129 4.95 -10.96 -1.26
C GLY A 129 4.14 -10.23 -0.19
N SER A 130 4.48 -10.44 1.08
CA SER A 130 3.82 -9.84 2.23
C SER A 130 4.86 -9.31 3.21
N VAL A 131 4.44 -8.39 4.07
CA VAL A 131 5.24 -7.83 5.16
C VAL A 131 4.51 -8.08 6.45
N THR A 132 5.11 -8.88 7.33
CA THR A 132 4.58 -9.17 8.65
C THR A 132 5.31 -8.36 9.69
N ILE A 133 4.58 -7.47 10.36
CA ILE A 133 5.05 -6.67 11.49
C ILE A 133 4.60 -7.40 12.75
N SER A 134 5.51 -7.67 13.68
CA SER A 134 5.20 -8.35 14.94
C SER A 134 5.79 -7.59 16.11
N CYS A 135 5.04 -7.48 17.21
CA CYS A 135 5.45 -6.74 18.39
C CYS A 135 5.01 -7.48 19.65
N SER A 136 5.87 -7.44 20.66
CA SER A 136 5.60 -7.99 21.99
C SER A 136 5.99 -7.01 23.10
N VAL A 137 6.29 -5.75 22.75
CA VAL A 137 6.71 -4.69 23.67
C VAL A 137 5.57 -3.69 23.84
N GLU A 138 5.14 -3.46 25.08
CA GLU A 138 4.07 -2.49 25.38
C GLU A 138 4.55 -1.03 25.21
N PRO A 139 3.72 -0.12 24.64
CA PRO A 139 2.35 -0.35 24.17
C PRO A 139 2.30 -1.07 22.80
N VAL A 140 1.80 -2.31 22.77
CA VAL A 140 1.95 -3.19 21.60
C VAL A 140 1.21 -2.65 20.38
N ASP A 141 -0.04 -2.21 20.53
CA ASP A 141 -0.86 -1.72 19.42
C ASP A 141 -0.32 -0.40 18.86
N GLU A 142 0.18 0.50 19.71
CA GLU A 142 0.82 1.75 19.29
C GLU A 142 2.12 1.50 18.52
N ASN A 143 2.93 0.55 19.01
CA ASN A 143 4.17 0.15 18.35
C ASN A 143 3.89 -0.46 16.97
N LEU A 144 2.87 -1.32 16.86
CA LEU A 144 2.44 -1.90 15.59
C LEU A 144 1.92 -0.84 14.61
N GLU A 145 1.09 0.08 15.08
CA GLU A 145 0.53 1.14 14.23
C GLU A 145 1.64 2.08 13.77
N ARG A 146 2.54 2.49 14.68
CA ARG A 146 3.69 3.33 14.33
C ARG A 146 4.61 2.64 13.32
N CYS A 147 4.88 1.35 13.48
CA CYS A 147 5.67 0.59 12.53
C CYS A 147 5.01 0.52 11.15
N TYR A 148 3.69 0.33 11.11
CA TYR A 148 2.93 0.38 9.87
C TYR A 148 3.05 1.75 9.20
N GLN A 149 2.79 2.83 9.94
CA GLN A 149 2.86 4.19 9.41
C GLN A 149 4.25 4.52 8.87
N MET A 150 5.32 4.18 9.60
CA MET A 150 6.70 4.39 9.13
C MET A 150 7.01 3.63 7.83
N ILE A 151 6.45 2.43 7.63
CA ILE A 151 6.61 1.68 6.38
C ILE A 151 5.85 2.37 5.24
N ILE A 152 4.62 2.84 5.49
CA ILE A 152 3.83 3.56 4.49
C ILE A 152 4.52 4.87 4.11
N GLU A 153 4.89 5.71 5.06
CA GLU A 153 5.61 6.98 4.83
C GLU A 153 6.92 6.77 4.07
N LEU A 154 7.66 5.70 4.40
CA LEU A 154 8.88 5.34 3.68
C LEU A 154 8.56 5.00 2.22
N LEU A 155 7.55 4.17 1.96
CA LEU A 155 7.15 3.83 0.60
C LEU A 155 6.64 5.05 -0.17
N GLU A 156 5.88 5.94 0.47
CA GLU A 156 5.41 7.20 -0.11
C GLU A 156 6.58 8.13 -0.46
N SER A 157 7.65 8.15 0.35
CA SER A 157 8.88 8.89 0.02
C SER A 157 9.57 8.38 -1.26
N PHE A 158 9.33 7.12 -1.60
CA PHE A 158 9.74 6.46 -2.84
C PHE A 158 8.63 6.43 -3.90
N ASN A 159 7.60 7.28 -3.78
CA ASN A 159 6.50 7.44 -4.72
C ASN A 159 5.49 6.28 -4.72
N TRP A 160 5.49 5.41 -3.73
CA TRP A 160 4.52 4.30 -3.65
C TRP A 160 3.41 4.62 -2.66
N HIS A 161 2.17 4.61 -3.13
CA HIS A 161 1.00 4.91 -2.32
C HIS A 161 0.07 3.70 -2.29
N TYR A 162 -0.56 3.46 -1.16
CA TYR A 162 -1.53 2.38 -1.02
C TYR A 162 -2.93 2.83 -1.49
N ASN A 163 -3.41 2.27 -2.59
CA ASN A 163 -4.75 2.53 -3.10
C ASN A 163 -5.78 1.71 -2.30
N GLN A 164 -6.45 2.33 -1.33
CA GLN A 164 -7.43 1.65 -0.47
C GLN A 164 -8.58 1.00 -1.24
N ARG A 165 -9.02 1.57 -2.38
CA ARG A 165 -10.12 1.02 -3.17
C ARG A 165 -9.72 -0.26 -3.92
N LYS A 166 -8.48 -0.31 -4.40
CA LYS A 166 -7.96 -1.44 -5.18
C LYS A 166 -7.22 -2.46 -4.30
N GLY A 167 -6.85 -2.10 -3.08
CA GLY A 167 -6.10 -2.96 -2.15
C GLY A 167 -4.66 -3.24 -2.61
N ILE A 168 -4.06 -2.34 -3.40
CA ILE A 168 -2.71 -2.50 -3.98
C ILE A 168 -1.88 -1.23 -3.82
N PHE A 169 -0.56 -1.38 -3.83
CA PHE A 169 0.36 -0.26 -3.94
C PHE A 169 0.50 0.18 -5.41
N GLU A 170 0.39 1.48 -5.65
CA GLU A 170 0.57 2.13 -6.94
C GLU A 170 1.74 3.10 -6.85
N GLU A 171 2.59 3.14 -7.89
CA GLU A 171 3.62 4.17 -8.00
C GLU A 171 2.93 5.47 -8.44
N THR A 172 2.80 6.44 -7.54
CA THR A 172 2.37 7.81 -7.86
C THR A 172 3.59 8.61 -8.19
N LEU A 173 3.77 8.86 -9.47
CA LEU A 173 4.92 9.56 -9.95
C LEU A 173 4.84 11.01 -9.43
N LYS A 174 5.94 11.58 -8.90
CA LYS A 174 5.96 12.97 -8.32
C LYS A 174 5.43 14.06 -9.26
N TYR A 175 5.30 13.72 -10.52
CA TYR A 175 4.86 14.58 -11.60
C TYR A 175 3.42 14.30 -12.05
N ASP A 176 2.67 13.39 -11.43
CA ASP A 176 1.29 13.07 -11.82
C ASP A 176 0.40 14.32 -11.81
N ASN A 177 0.52 15.21 -10.82
CA ASN A 177 -0.24 16.47 -10.78
C ASN A 177 0.13 17.42 -11.94
N VAL A 178 1.42 17.52 -12.27
CA VAL A 178 1.90 18.36 -13.37
C VAL A 178 1.49 17.76 -14.72
N TYR A 179 1.60 16.45 -14.84
CA TYR A 179 1.24 15.69 -16.03
C TYR A 179 -0.26 15.76 -16.29
N HIS A 180 -1.10 15.55 -15.28
CA HIS A 180 -2.56 15.62 -15.41
C HIS A 180 -3.05 17.01 -15.83
N ALA A 181 -2.49 18.07 -15.24
CA ALA A 181 -2.87 19.45 -15.60
C ALA A 181 -2.53 19.76 -17.06
N THR A 182 -1.36 19.33 -17.55
CA THR A 182 -0.96 19.56 -18.94
C THR A 182 -1.62 18.58 -19.91
N GLN A 183 -1.96 17.37 -19.46
CA GLN A 183 -2.61 16.35 -20.28
C GLN A 183 -3.99 16.82 -20.77
N SER A 184 -4.77 17.48 -19.92
CA SER A 184 -6.07 18.05 -20.33
C SER A 184 -5.92 19.03 -21.50
N LYS A 185 -4.91 19.91 -21.45
CA LYS A 185 -4.60 20.86 -22.53
C LYS A 185 -4.08 20.16 -23.80
N VAL A 186 -3.27 19.11 -23.65
CA VAL A 186 -2.78 18.29 -24.77
C VAL A 186 -3.95 17.59 -25.48
N GLU A 187 -4.90 17.03 -24.71
CA GLU A 187 -6.10 16.39 -25.25
C GLU A 187 -7.02 17.38 -25.95
N GLU A 188 -7.15 18.60 -25.42
CA GLU A 188 -7.89 19.69 -26.08
C GLU A 188 -7.26 20.05 -27.44
N GLN A 189 -5.94 20.29 -27.47
CA GLN A 189 -5.24 20.59 -28.74
C GLN A 189 -5.33 19.42 -29.74
N ALA A 190 -5.29 18.17 -29.26
CA ALA A 190 -5.46 16.99 -30.12
C ALA A 190 -6.86 16.95 -30.75
N LYS A 191 -7.92 17.26 -29.99
CA LYS A 191 -9.30 17.33 -30.51
C LYS A 191 -9.45 18.43 -31.56
N LEU A 192 -8.92 19.62 -31.28
CA LEU A 192 -8.95 20.74 -32.22
C LEU A 192 -8.18 20.41 -33.50
N MET A 193 -6.97 19.86 -33.38
CA MET A 193 -6.15 19.40 -34.50
C MET A 193 -6.89 18.39 -35.38
N GLN A 194 -7.49 17.36 -34.76
CA GLN A 194 -8.25 16.34 -35.46
C GLN A 194 -9.43 16.95 -36.21
N SER A 195 -10.20 17.82 -35.55
CA SER A 195 -11.34 18.52 -36.15
C SER A 195 -10.92 19.35 -37.37
N CYS A 196 -9.82 20.11 -37.27
CA CYS A 196 -9.27 20.88 -38.38
C CYS A 196 -8.87 20.00 -39.57
N PHE A 197 -8.19 18.88 -39.34
CA PHE A 197 -7.77 17.99 -40.42
C PHE A 197 -8.95 17.25 -41.06
N GLU A 198 -9.95 16.83 -40.28
CA GLU A 198 -11.18 16.25 -40.81
C GLU A 198 -11.95 17.25 -41.67
N ALA A 199 -12.07 18.51 -41.20
CA ALA A 199 -12.71 19.57 -41.96
C ALA A 199 -11.92 19.93 -43.23
N ALA A 200 -10.59 19.97 -43.15
CA ALA A 200 -9.71 20.20 -44.30
C ALA A 200 -9.88 19.12 -45.36
N LYS A 201 -9.95 17.84 -44.94
CA LYS A 201 -10.19 16.70 -45.83
C LYS A 201 -11.54 16.83 -46.55
N LYS A 202 -12.61 17.12 -45.82
CA LYS A 202 -13.95 17.34 -46.40
C LYS A 202 -13.95 18.50 -47.41
N ALA A 203 -13.29 19.62 -47.09
CA ALA A 203 -13.20 20.77 -47.99
C ALA A 203 -12.39 20.45 -49.27
N TYR A 204 -11.35 19.62 -49.14
CA TYR A 204 -10.57 19.17 -50.28
C TYR A 204 -11.41 18.25 -51.20
N GLU A 205 -12.14 17.30 -50.61
CA GLU A 205 -13.05 16.39 -51.33
C GLU A 205 -14.20 17.13 -52.02
N SER A 206 -14.66 18.25 -51.45
CA SER A 206 -15.67 19.11 -52.07
C SER A 206 -15.10 20.11 -53.10
N GLY A 207 -13.80 20.07 -53.38
CA GLY A 207 -13.13 20.93 -54.36
C GLY A 207 -12.76 22.35 -53.86
N ASP A 208 -13.07 22.70 -52.61
CA ASP A 208 -12.72 23.99 -52.02
C ASP A 208 -11.28 23.98 -51.49
N LYS A 209 -10.33 24.06 -52.44
CA LYS A 209 -8.89 24.01 -52.16
C LYS A 209 -8.41 25.13 -51.24
N LYS A 210 -9.04 26.32 -51.30
CA LYS A 210 -8.65 27.46 -50.47
C LYS A 210 -9.00 27.21 -49.01
N LYS A 211 -10.23 26.76 -48.75
CA LYS A 211 -10.68 26.40 -47.40
C LYS A 211 -9.92 25.19 -46.85
N ALA A 212 -9.66 24.18 -47.69
CA ALA A 212 -8.85 23.03 -47.31
C ALA A 212 -7.44 23.43 -46.85
N LYS A 213 -6.78 24.34 -47.57
CA LYS A 213 -5.46 24.86 -47.20
C LYS A 213 -5.50 25.61 -45.86
N GLN A 214 -6.48 26.50 -45.67
CA GLN A 214 -6.64 27.26 -44.42
C GLN A 214 -6.86 26.35 -43.20
N LEU A 215 -7.76 25.37 -43.32
CA LEU A 215 -8.04 24.41 -42.24
C LEU A 215 -6.83 23.50 -41.97
N SER A 216 -6.07 23.12 -43.01
CA SER A 216 -4.82 22.37 -42.85
C SER A 216 -3.75 23.18 -42.11
N GLU A 217 -3.61 24.47 -42.43
CA GLU A 217 -2.70 25.38 -41.72
C GLU A 217 -3.12 25.55 -40.25
N GLN A 218 -4.41 25.68 -39.96
CA GLN A 218 -4.92 25.69 -38.58
C GLN A 218 -4.63 24.37 -37.84
N GLY A 219 -4.83 23.23 -38.48
CA GLY A 219 -4.49 21.92 -37.90
C GLY A 219 -3.00 21.81 -37.56
N LYS A 220 -2.11 22.35 -38.41
CA LYS A 220 -0.67 22.44 -38.14
C LYS A 220 -0.34 23.35 -36.95
N LEU A 221 -1.06 24.46 -36.77
CA LEU A 221 -0.88 25.32 -35.60
C LEU A 221 -1.23 24.58 -34.30
N HIS A 222 -2.36 23.86 -34.27
CA HIS A 222 -2.74 23.03 -33.11
C HIS A 222 -1.74 21.89 -32.86
N GLN A 223 -1.20 21.31 -33.93
CA GLN A 223 -0.12 20.31 -33.82
C GLN A 223 1.14 20.88 -33.16
N LEU A 224 1.56 22.09 -33.55
CA LEU A 224 2.71 22.78 -32.96
C LEU A 224 2.46 23.12 -31.48
N GLU A 225 1.27 23.64 -31.15
CA GLU A 225 0.94 23.97 -29.75
C GLU A 225 0.86 22.72 -28.87
N MET A 226 0.29 21.62 -29.39
CA MET A 226 0.29 20.34 -28.70
C MET A 226 1.72 19.84 -28.41
N GLN A 227 2.64 19.93 -29.38
CA GLN A 227 4.04 19.56 -29.19
C GLN A 227 4.72 20.44 -28.13
N LYS A 228 4.43 21.74 -28.12
CA LYS A 228 4.96 22.67 -27.12
C LYS A 228 4.47 22.32 -25.71
N LEU A 229 3.19 22.04 -25.53
CA LEU A 229 2.62 21.62 -24.25
C LEU A 229 3.21 20.30 -23.75
N LYS A 230 3.39 19.31 -24.65
CA LYS A 230 4.06 18.04 -24.31
C LYS A 230 5.49 18.27 -23.83
N LEU A 231 6.24 19.11 -24.53
CA LEU A 231 7.62 19.46 -24.14
C LEU A 231 7.66 20.21 -22.81
N GLU A 232 6.72 21.12 -22.55
CA GLU A 232 6.62 21.84 -21.28
C GLU A 232 6.33 20.90 -20.11
N ALA A 233 5.36 19.99 -20.26
CA ALA A 233 5.10 18.94 -19.27
C ALA A 233 6.35 18.07 -19.02
N SER A 234 6.98 17.62 -20.10
CA SER A 234 8.19 16.80 -20.04
C SER A 234 9.32 17.50 -19.27
N LYS A 235 9.54 18.80 -19.50
CA LYS A 235 10.53 19.60 -18.78
C LYS A 235 10.23 19.71 -17.30
N SER A 236 8.99 20.01 -16.93
CA SER A 236 8.60 20.09 -15.51
C SER A 236 8.78 18.76 -14.80
N VAL A 237 8.42 17.64 -15.46
CA VAL A 237 8.68 16.28 -14.97
C VAL A 237 10.19 16.05 -14.81
N PHE A 238 10.98 16.44 -15.82
CA PHE A 238 12.42 16.27 -15.84
C PHE A 238 13.11 17.02 -14.69
N GLU A 239 12.72 18.27 -14.44
CA GLU A 239 13.25 19.09 -13.34
C GLU A 239 13.00 18.44 -11.98
N VAL A 240 11.79 17.91 -11.74
CA VAL A 240 11.45 17.22 -10.51
C VAL A 240 12.27 15.93 -10.33
N ILE A 241 12.40 15.13 -11.39
CA ILE A 241 13.12 13.85 -11.37
C ILE A 241 14.64 14.02 -11.18
N ASN A 242 15.18 15.10 -11.72
CA ASN A 242 16.62 15.40 -11.70
C ASN A 242 17.01 16.31 -10.53
N SER A 243 16.05 16.79 -9.73
CA SER A 243 16.33 17.57 -8.52
C SER A 243 17.22 16.77 -7.56
N GLY A 244 18.31 17.41 -7.11
CA GLY A 244 19.28 16.80 -6.19
C GLY A 244 20.23 15.77 -6.82
N ARG A 245 20.23 15.61 -8.16
CA ARG A 245 21.22 14.77 -8.86
C ARG A 245 22.46 15.56 -9.22
N ASP A 246 23.58 14.86 -9.32
CA ASP A 246 24.83 15.41 -9.85
C ASP A 246 24.70 15.76 -11.34
N GLU A 247 25.49 16.73 -11.80
CA GLU A 247 25.46 17.22 -13.18
C GLU A 247 25.77 16.11 -14.21
N SER A 248 26.64 15.16 -13.84
CA SER A 248 27.02 13.98 -14.63
C SER A 248 25.98 12.86 -14.64
N THR A 249 24.82 13.04 -14.01
CA THR A 249 23.72 12.07 -14.04
C THR A 249 22.46 12.71 -14.58
N ILE A 250 21.89 12.08 -15.61
CA ILE A 250 20.60 12.43 -16.17
C ILE A 250 19.63 11.28 -16.01
N ASP A 251 18.47 11.58 -15.45
CA ASP A 251 17.38 10.63 -15.32
C ASP A 251 16.24 11.00 -16.25
N LEU A 252 15.98 10.09 -17.19
CA LEU A 252 14.98 10.19 -18.24
C LEU A 252 13.78 9.28 -17.96
N HIS A 253 13.69 8.67 -16.77
CA HIS A 253 12.51 7.86 -16.44
C HIS A 253 11.23 8.69 -16.55
N GLY A 254 10.12 8.05 -16.92
CA GLY A 254 8.83 8.74 -17.03
C GLY A 254 8.67 9.66 -18.24
N GLN A 255 9.73 9.88 -19.03
CA GLN A 255 9.67 10.72 -20.23
C GLN A 255 9.11 9.94 -21.42
N GLN A 256 8.44 10.65 -22.33
CA GLN A 256 8.20 10.14 -23.68
C GLN A 256 9.49 10.18 -24.48
N LEU A 257 9.62 9.30 -25.47
CA LEU A 257 10.90 9.04 -26.14
C LEU A 257 11.44 10.31 -26.83
N GLU A 258 10.60 10.99 -27.60
CA GLU A 258 10.97 12.17 -28.38
C GLU A 258 11.51 13.28 -27.47
N GLU A 259 10.81 13.55 -26.36
CA GLU A 259 11.19 14.56 -25.39
C GLU A 259 12.43 14.14 -24.59
N ALA A 260 12.55 12.86 -24.23
CA ALA A 260 13.73 12.32 -23.56
C ALA A 260 15.02 12.55 -24.39
N ILE A 261 14.95 12.35 -25.71
CA ILE A 261 16.08 12.61 -26.61
C ILE A 261 16.40 14.12 -26.70
N VAL A 262 15.38 14.99 -26.68
CA VAL A 262 15.59 16.45 -26.64
C VAL A 262 16.34 16.87 -25.36
N LEU A 263 15.91 16.36 -24.20
CA LEU A 263 16.53 16.65 -22.91
C LEU A 263 17.96 16.08 -22.83
N LEU A 264 18.18 14.86 -23.32
CA LEU A 264 19.51 14.25 -23.40
C LEU A 264 20.48 15.08 -24.24
N LYS A 265 20.05 15.55 -25.42
CA LYS A 265 20.84 16.45 -26.28
C LYS A 265 21.23 17.72 -25.54
N GLN A 266 20.32 18.31 -24.77
CA GLN A 266 20.60 19.52 -23.99
C GLN A 266 21.65 19.26 -22.91
N ARG A 267 21.54 18.14 -22.18
CA ARG A 267 22.50 17.79 -21.13
C ARG A 267 23.90 17.50 -21.68
N ILE A 268 23.99 16.75 -22.79
CA ILE A 268 25.28 16.47 -23.44
C ILE A 268 25.99 17.78 -23.82
N LYS A 269 25.25 18.76 -24.35
CA LYS A 269 25.80 20.10 -24.68
C LYS A 269 26.29 20.88 -23.46
N GLN A 270 25.69 20.66 -22.28
CA GLN A 270 26.09 21.33 -21.04
C GLN A 270 27.38 20.77 -20.46
N ILE A 271 27.51 19.43 -20.38
CA ILE A 271 28.67 18.77 -19.79
C ILE A 271 29.91 18.89 -20.68
N LYS A 272 29.73 18.83 -22.01
CA LYS A 272 30.77 18.88 -23.06
C LYS A 272 31.77 17.71 -23.02
N VAL A 273 32.48 17.50 -21.91
CA VAL A 273 33.55 16.49 -21.76
C VAL A 273 33.38 15.76 -20.43
N GLY A 274 33.58 14.44 -20.43
CA GLY A 274 33.53 13.63 -19.21
C GLY A 274 32.69 12.36 -19.38
N THR A 275 32.14 11.85 -18.28
CA THR A 275 31.25 10.68 -18.29
C THR A 275 29.85 11.11 -17.87
N LEU A 276 28.84 10.72 -18.66
CA LEU A 276 27.44 10.96 -18.37
C LEU A 276 26.73 9.64 -18.07
N THR A 277 26.10 9.55 -16.91
CA THR A 277 25.25 8.42 -16.51
C THR A 277 23.80 8.74 -16.86
N ILE A 278 23.18 7.90 -17.68
CA ILE A 278 21.80 8.02 -18.15
C ILE A 278 20.95 6.93 -17.52
N ILE A 279 19.89 7.33 -16.81
CA ILE A 279 18.90 6.43 -16.22
C ILE A 279 17.67 6.41 -17.12
N THR A 280 17.30 5.24 -17.63
CA THR A 280 16.20 5.08 -18.61
C THR A 280 14.94 4.42 -18.03
N GLY A 281 14.94 4.13 -16.72
CA GLY A 281 13.86 3.42 -16.02
C GLY A 281 13.87 1.90 -16.24
N GLN A 282 13.06 1.19 -15.44
CA GLN A 282 12.95 -0.29 -15.48
C GLN A 282 12.00 -0.82 -16.56
N GLY A 283 11.18 0.03 -17.18
CA GLY A 283 10.24 -0.38 -18.22
C GLY A 283 8.92 -0.99 -17.71
N ASN A 284 8.67 -0.98 -16.41
CA ASN A 284 7.47 -1.60 -15.79
C ASN A 284 6.14 -0.92 -16.19
N HIS A 285 6.19 0.30 -16.74
CA HIS A 285 5.03 1.08 -17.18
C HIS A 285 4.94 1.23 -18.70
N SER A 286 5.68 0.41 -19.44
CA SER A 286 5.65 0.44 -20.91
C SER A 286 4.35 -0.19 -21.41
N ASP A 287 3.79 0.34 -22.49
CA ASP A 287 2.66 -0.28 -23.18
C ASP A 287 3.07 -1.63 -23.81
N LYS A 288 2.14 -2.30 -24.53
CA LYS A 288 2.40 -3.58 -25.23
C LYS A 288 3.62 -3.55 -26.18
N SER A 289 4.16 -2.37 -26.50
CA SER A 289 5.34 -2.18 -27.34
C SER A 289 6.67 -2.27 -26.57
N GLY A 290 6.64 -2.41 -25.24
CA GLY A 290 7.84 -2.53 -24.41
C GLY A 290 8.58 -1.20 -24.15
N PRO A 291 9.66 -1.21 -23.35
CA PRO A 291 10.37 0.00 -22.95
C PRO A 291 11.03 0.71 -24.14
N ARG A 292 10.57 1.94 -24.45
CA ARG A 292 11.01 2.70 -25.63
C ARG A 292 12.23 3.59 -25.39
N ILE A 293 12.42 4.07 -24.16
CA ILE A 293 13.48 5.04 -23.84
C ILE A 293 14.87 4.43 -24.01
N LYS A 294 15.13 3.27 -23.39
CA LYS A 294 16.45 2.62 -23.44
C LYS A 294 16.90 2.32 -24.88
N PRO A 295 16.09 1.65 -25.74
CA PRO A 295 16.45 1.45 -27.14
C PRO A 295 16.67 2.77 -27.90
N GLY A 296 15.82 3.77 -27.68
CA GLY A 296 15.93 5.06 -28.35
C GLY A 296 17.18 5.85 -27.96
N VAL A 297 17.56 5.85 -26.68
CA VAL A 297 18.82 6.45 -26.20
C VAL A 297 20.01 5.76 -26.85
N LYS A 298 20.03 4.42 -26.90
CA LYS A 298 21.11 3.68 -27.58
C LYS A 298 21.20 4.02 -29.06
N ALA A 299 20.06 4.08 -29.75
CA ALA A 299 20.02 4.47 -31.16
C ALA A 299 20.59 5.88 -31.36
N PHE A 300 20.21 6.83 -30.51
CA PHE A 300 20.74 8.19 -30.53
C PHE A 300 22.25 8.24 -30.29
N LEU A 301 22.77 7.56 -29.27
CA LEU A 301 24.22 7.55 -28.98
C LEU A 301 25.02 6.92 -30.14
N ASN A 302 24.55 5.80 -30.68
CA ASN A 302 25.17 5.16 -31.85
C ASN A 302 25.18 6.07 -33.09
N GLN A 303 24.05 6.73 -33.39
CA GLN A 303 23.96 7.66 -34.52
C GLN A 303 24.93 8.84 -34.40
N ASN A 304 25.25 9.25 -33.16
CA ASN A 304 26.18 10.34 -32.88
C ASN A 304 27.60 9.86 -32.56
N LYS A 305 27.89 8.55 -32.72
CA LYS A 305 29.20 7.94 -32.46
C LYS A 305 29.73 8.23 -31.04
N ILE A 306 28.84 8.21 -30.06
CA ILE A 306 29.18 8.40 -28.65
C ILE A 306 29.33 7.02 -28.02
N ASP A 307 30.53 6.71 -27.53
CA ASP A 307 30.81 5.44 -26.86
C ASP A 307 30.02 5.31 -25.56
N PHE A 308 29.43 4.14 -25.32
CA PHE A 308 28.68 3.86 -24.09
C PHE A 308 28.77 2.40 -23.62
N VAL A 309 28.53 2.21 -22.33
CA VAL A 309 28.45 0.90 -21.66
C VAL A 309 27.14 0.82 -20.88
N GLU A 310 26.57 -0.38 -20.77
CA GLU A 310 25.40 -0.64 -19.93
C GLU A 310 25.82 -1.22 -18.58
N ASP A 311 25.29 -0.66 -17.49
CA ASP A 311 25.49 -1.18 -16.14
C ASP A 311 24.18 -1.07 -15.34
N GLY A 312 23.66 -2.20 -14.86
CA GLY A 312 22.55 -2.23 -13.90
C GLY A 312 21.27 -1.48 -14.31
N GLY A 313 20.96 -1.41 -15.61
CA GLY A 313 19.79 -0.66 -16.12
C GLY A 313 20.05 0.83 -16.40
N LYS A 314 21.31 1.26 -16.30
CA LYS A 314 21.81 2.58 -16.69
C LYS A 314 22.68 2.47 -17.94
N ILE A 315 22.86 3.60 -18.63
CA ILE A 315 23.80 3.75 -19.74
C ILE A 315 24.83 4.79 -19.33
N GLN A 316 26.11 4.43 -19.32
CA GLN A 316 27.20 5.38 -19.13
C GLN A 316 27.83 5.69 -20.47
N CYS A 317 27.89 6.96 -20.86
CA CYS A 317 28.54 7.37 -22.10
C CYS A 317 29.70 8.32 -21.84
N LYS A 318 30.70 8.27 -22.72
CA LYS A 318 31.89 9.13 -22.67
C LYS A 318 31.70 10.27 -23.66
N LEU A 319 31.73 11.50 -23.14
CA LEU A 319 31.65 12.73 -23.90
C LEU A 319 33.07 13.25 -24.11
N VAL A 320 33.40 13.57 -25.37
CA VAL A 320 34.73 13.98 -25.83
C VAL A 320 34.66 15.35 -26.47
#